data_AF-A0A2G3EAQ8-F1
#
_entry.id   AF-A0A2G3EAQ8-F1
#
_cell.length_a   1.000
_cell.length_b   1.000
_cell.length_c   1.000
_cell.angle_alpha   90.00
_cell.angle_beta   90.00
_cell.angle_gamma   90.00
#
_symmetry.space_group_name_H-M   'P 1'
#
loop_
_entity.id
_entity.type
_entity.pdbx_description
1 polymer ?
#
loop_
_entity_poly.entity_id
_entity_poly.type
_entity_poly.pdbx_seq_one_letter_code
_entity_poly.pdbx_strand_id
1 'polypeptide(L)'
;MSDVNTHIFGEVDEMAVTSNSLTSFSDSLRDELDAIQAVVNDVAGATFGEASPQLLDVYNQLDKDLRAYVEELATIGSNVEISASNLAEIDQMAQQSIQYELG
;
A
#
# COMPACT_ATOMS: atom_id res chain seq x y z
N MET A 1 18.58 -28.05 9.23
CA MET A 1 18.90 -26.90 8.37
C MET A 1 17.96 -26.75 7.17
N SER A 2 17.24 -27.78 6.71
CA SER A 2 16.27 -27.68 5.58
C SER A 2 14.98 -26.90 5.88
N ASP A 3 14.48 -26.95 7.12
CA ASP A 3 13.17 -26.36 7.46
C ASP A 3 13.21 -24.84 7.60
N VAL A 4 14.34 -24.26 8.01
CA VAL A 4 14.48 -22.81 8.23
C VAL A 4 14.51 -22.05 6.89
N ASN A 5 15.28 -22.55 5.91
CA ASN A 5 15.32 -21.93 4.58
C ASN A 5 13.94 -21.97 3.89
N THR A 6 13.23 -23.10 3.98
CA THR A 6 11.91 -23.23 3.34
C THR A 6 10.89 -22.28 3.94
N HIS A 7 10.99 -22.00 5.24
CA HIS A 7 10.11 -21.06 5.93
C HIS A 7 10.38 -19.60 5.53
N ILE A 8 11.65 -19.18 5.48
CA ILE A 8 12.04 -17.81 5.13
C ILE A 8 11.67 -17.47 3.68
N PHE A 9 11.91 -18.37 2.72
CA PHE A 9 11.52 -18.13 1.32
C PHE A 9 9.98 -18.02 1.17
N GLY A 10 9.22 -18.84 1.91
CA GLY A 10 7.77 -18.74 1.94
C GLY A 10 7.28 -17.40 2.50
N GLU A 11 7.91 -16.91 3.57
CA GLU A 11 7.56 -15.61 4.18
C GLU A 11 7.90 -14.43 3.25
N VAL A 12 9.04 -14.46 2.55
CA VAL A 12 9.42 -13.42 1.57
C VAL A 12 8.42 -13.35 0.41
N ASP A 13 8.01 -14.50 -0.13
CA ASP A 13 7.02 -14.57 -1.21
C ASP A 13 5.65 -14.04 -0.76
N GLU A 14 5.19 -14.41 0.45
CA GLU A 14 3.95 -13.90 1.02
C GLU A 14 3.98 -12.38 1.26
N MET A 15 5.11 -11.85 1.72
CA MET A 15 5.32 -10.42 1.91
C MET A 15 5.29 -9.66 0.57
N ALA A 16 5.91 -10.20 -0.48
CA ALA A 16 5.88 -9.61 -1.81
C ALA A 16 4.46 -9.58 -2.40
N VAL A 17 3.69 -10.66 -2.22
CA VAL A 17 2.27 -10.71 -2.64
C VAL A 17 1.43 -9.68 -1.87
N THR A 18 1.67 -9.55 -0.56
CA THR A 18 0.95 -8.59 0.30
C THR A 18 1.27 -7.15 -0.08
N SER A 19 2.55 -6.82 -0.30
CA SER A 19 2.97 -5.49 -0.75
C SER A 19 2.31 -5.11 -2.07
N ASN A 20 2.38 -5.99 -3.07
CA ASN A 20 1.74 -5.76 -4.38
C ASN A 20 0.23 -5.55 -4.26
N SER A 21 -0.43 -6.31 -3.38
CA SER A 21 -1.87 -6.18 -3.13
C SER A 21 -2.22 -4.84 -2.48
N LEU A 22 -1.44 -4.39 -1.50
CA LEU A 22 -1.62 -3.11 -0.82
C LEU A 22 -1.41 -1.93 -1.78
N THR A 23 -0.35 -1.97 -2.59
CA THR A 23 -0.07 -0.94 -3.60
C THR A 23 -1.18 -0.88 -4.64
N SER A 24 -1.58 -2.03 -5.20
CA SER A 24 -2.65 -2.10 -6.21
C SER A 24 -3.99 -1.61 -5.67
N PHE A 25 -4.32 -1.95 -4.42
CA PHE A 25 -5.52 -1.48 -3.76
C PHE A 25 -5.48 0.04 -3.53
N SER A 26 -4.33 0.57 -3.11
CA SER A 26 -4.12 2.00 -2.90
C SER A 26 -4.30 2.80 -4.19
N ASP A 27 -3.73 2.32 -5.30
CA ASP A 27 -3.90 2.92 -6.62
C ASP A 27 -5.36 2.89 -7.08
N SER A 28 -6.04 1.74 -6.91
CA SER A 28 -7.46 1.61 -7.27
C SER A 28 -8.36 2.54 -6.45
N LEU A 29 -8.07 2.68 -5.15
CA LEU A 29 -8.83 3.57 -4.26
C LEU A 29 -8.59 5.04 -4.64
N ARG A 30 -7.37 5.40 -5.04
CA ARG A 30 -7.06 6.74 -5.53
C ARG A 30 -7.83 7.10 -6.79
N ASP A 31 -7.87 6.20 -7.78
CA ASP A 31 -8.60 6.42 -9.02
C ASP A 31 -10.11 6.57 -8.76
N GLU A 32 -10.67 5.79 -7.85
CA GLU A 32 -12.08 5.90 -7.46
C GLU A 32 -12.36 7.23 -6.75
N LEU A 33 -11.47 7.70 -5.87
CA LEU A 33 -11.60 9.02 -5.23
C LEU A 33 -11.60 10.16 -6.25
N ASP A 34 -10.72 10.09 -7.24
CA ASP A 34 -10.66 11.07 -8.33
C ASP A 34 -11.97 11.06 -9.17
N ALA A 35 -12.55 9.89 -9.42
CA ALA A 35 -13.83 9.75 -10.09
C ALA A 35 -15.00 10.34 -9.26
N ILE A 36 -15.04 10.05 -7.96
CA ILE A 36 -16.06 10.61 -7.06
C ILE A 36 -15.95 12.14 -7.01
N GLN A 37 -14.74 12.69 -6.99
CA GLN A 37 -14.51 14.14 -6.97
C GLN A 37 -15.12 14.82 -8.19
N ALA A 38 -14.95 14.23 -9.38
CA ALA A 38 -15.56 14.74 -10.60
C ALA A 38 -17.10 14.78 -10.48
N VAL A 39 -17.71 13.69 -9.99
CA VAL A 39 -19.17 13.61 -9.81
C VAL A 39 -19.66 14.65 -8.79
N VAL A 40 -18.95 14.82 -7.68
CA VAL A 40 -19.34 15.81 -6.65
C VAL A 40 -19.24 17.23 -7.17
N ASN A 41 -18.19 17.56 -7.94
CA ASN A 41 -18.06 18.86 -8.57
C ASN A 41 -19.20 19.14 -9.57
N ASP A 42 -19.59 18.14 -10.36
CA ASP A 42 -20.71 18.25 -11.29
C ASP A 42 -22.04 18.48 -10.56
N VAL A 43 -22.30 17.72 -9.49
CA VAL A 43 -23.51 17.87 -8.66
C VAL A 43 -23.53 19.24 -8.00
N ALA A 44 -22.41 19.70 -7.44
CA ALA A 44 -22.30 21.00 -6.80
C ALA A 44 -22.51 22.15 -7.80
N GLY A 45 -22.00 22.03 -9.02
CA GLY A 45 -22.22 22.99 -10.11
C GLY A 45 -23.67 23.02 -10.62
N ALA A 46 -24.37 21.89 -10.56
CA ALA A 46 -25.78 21.79 -10.94
C ALA A 46 -26.75 22.21 -9.83
N THR A 47 -26.30 22.25 -8.56
CA THR A 47 -27.13 22.62 -7.41
C THR A 47 -26.91 24.08 -7.01
N PHE A 48 -28.00 24.86 -7.01
CA PHE A 48 -28.01 26.25 -6.54
C PHE A 48 -28.54 26.32 -5.09
N GLY A 49 -27.85 27.04 -4.21
CA GLY A 49 -28.28 27.31 -2.82
C GLY A 49 -27.35 26.75 -1.73
N GLU A 50 -27.67 26.99 -0.46
CA GLU A 50 -26.82 26.69 0.72
C GLU A 50 -26.49 25.20 0.92
N ALA A 51 -27.22 24.28 0.30
CA ALA A 51 -26.95 22.85 0.36
C ALA A 51 -25.71 22.42 -0.46
N SER A 52 -25.35 23.17 -1.51
CA SER A 52 -24.19 22.86 -2.36
C SER A 52 -22.84 23.09 -1.64
N PRO A 53 -22.65 24.20 -0.90
CA PRO A 53 -21.47 24.38 -0.04
C PRO A 53 -21.32 23.32 1.07
N GLN A 54 -22.41 22.95 1.76
CA GLN A 54 -22.35 21.92 2.81
C GLN A 54 -21.98 20.54 2.26
N LEU A 55 -22.51 20.17 1.09
CA LEU A 55 -22.14 18.94 0.41
C LEU A 55 -20.64 18.94 0.06
N LEU A 56 -20.14 20.05 -0.49
CA LEU A 56 -18.73 20.20 -0.82
C LEU A 56 -17.83 20.15 0.42
N ASP A 57 -18.18 20.81 1.51
CA ASP A 57 -17.37 20.80 2.73
C ASP A 57 -17.25 19.39 3.34
N VAL A 58 -18.38 18.69 3.47
CA VAL A 58 -18.38 17.31 3.98
C VAL A 58 -17.60 16.40 3.05
N TYR A 59 -17.79 16.54 1.74
CA TYR A 59 -17.04 15.76 0.76
C TYR A 59 -15.53 16.04 0.82
N ASN A 60 -15.12 17.31 0.84
CA ASN A 60 -13.70 17.68 0.87
C ASN A 60 -12.99 17.16 2.13
N GLN A 61 -13.67 17.15 3.28
CA GLN A 61 -13.11 16.57 4.50
C GLN A 61 -12.96 15.04 4.36
N LEU A 62 -13.99 14.37 3.84
CA LEU A 62 -13.93 12.92 3.62
C LEU A 62 -12.87 12.53 2.58
N ASP A 63 -12.77 13.27 1.47
CA ASP A 63 -11.76 13.06 0.41
C ASP A 63 -10.35 13.21 0.97
N LYS A 64 -10.12 14.24 1.80
CA LYS A 64 -8.83 14.43 2.47
C LYS A 64 -8.47 13.25 3.36
N ASP A 65 -9.40 12.78 4.18
CA ASP A 65 -9.16 11.67 5.10
C ASP A 65 -8.92 10.35 4.35
N LEU A 66 -9.67 10.11 3.27
CA LEU A 66 -9.50 8.93 2.42
C LEU A 66 -8.16 8.97 1.65
N ARG A 67 -7.74 10.13 1.15
CA ARG A 67 -6.41 10.28 0.52
C ARG A 67 -5.27 10.06 1.50
N ALA A 68 -5.39 10.55 2.73
CA ALA A 68 -4.41 10.27 3.77
C ALA A 68 -4.31 8.76 4.06
N TYR A 69 -5.44 8.05 4.08
CA TYR A 69 -5.45 6.61 4.26
C TYR A 69 -4.79 5.85 3.09
N VAL A 70 -5.03 6.30 1.84
CA VAL A 70 -4.34 5.76 0.64
C VAL A 70 -2.82 5.93 0.75
N GLU A 71 -2.34 7.11 1.17
CA GLU A 71 -0.90 7.34 1.37
C GLU A 71 -0.30 6.45 2.46
N GLU A 72 -1.03 6.21 3.55
CA GLU A 72 -0.62 5.31 4.61
C GLU A 72 -0.49 3.86 4.11
N LEU A 73 -1.47 3.39 3.32
CA LEU A 73 -1.43 2.05 2.73
C LEU A 73 -0.25 1.88 1.76
N ALA A 74 0.03 2.88 0.92
CA ALA A 74 1.19 2.87 0.03
C ALA A 74 2.50 2.83 0.83
N THR A 75 2.58 3.58 1.94
CA THR A 75 3.75 3.58 2.84
C THR A 75 3.95 2.19 3.48
N ILE A 76 2.88 1.57 3.97
CA ILE A 76 2.94 0.21 4.54
C ILE A 76 3.38 -0.80 3.47
N GLY A 77 2.81 -0.73 2.25
CA GLY A 77 3.20 -1.59 1.13
C GLY A 77 4.69 -1.50 0.81
N SER A 78 5.24 -0.28 0.74
CA SER A 78 6.68 -0.06 0.52
C SER A 78 7.55 -0.59 1.67
N ASN A 79 7.14 -0.38 2.91
CA ASN A 79 7.88 -0.90 4.08
C ASN A 79 7.91 -2.44 4.12
N VAL A 80 6.84 -3.10 3.69
CA VAL A 80 6.78 -4.56 3.57
C VAL A 80 7.73 -5.05 2.47
N GLU A 81 7.77 -4.37 1.32
CA GLU A 81 8.70 -4.69 0.22
C GLU A 81 10.18 -4.56 0.64
N ILE A 82 10.51 -3.47 1.33
CA ILE A 82 11.86 -3.24 1.88
C ILE A 82 12.21 -4.35 2.88
N SER A 83 11.26 -4.72 3.74
CA SER A 83 11.49 -5.76 4.75
C SER A 83 11.69 -7.14 4.10
N ALA A 84 10.94 -7.46 3.04
CA ALA A 84 11.11 -8.68 2.26
C ALA A 84 12.50 -8.73 1.59
N SER A 85 12.93 -7.59 1.01
CA SER A 85 14.24 -7.46 0.38
C SER A 85 15.38 -7.64 1.40
N ASN A 86 15.28 -6.97 2.56
CA ASN A 86 16.27 -7.09 3.64
C ASN A 86 16.36 -8.54 4.16
N LEU A 87 15.22 -9.23 4.29
CA LEU A 87 15.19 -10.62 4.76
C LEU A 87 15.89 -11.55 3.75
N ALA A 88 15.68 -11.35 2.45
CA ALA A 88 16.35 -12.10 1.40
C ALA A 88 17.87 -11.87 1.38
N GLU A 89 18.33 -10.63 1.59
CA GLU A 89 19.75 -10.30 1.68
C GLU A 89 20.41 -10.96 2.90
N ILE A 90 19.76 -10.91 4.07
CA ILE A 90 20.24 -11.56 5.29
C ILE A 90 20.39 -13.07 5.08
N ASP A 91 19.41 -13.71 4.43
CA ASP A 91 19.49 -15.15 4.14
C ASP A 91 20.66 -15.47 3.20
N GLN A 92 20.85 -14.69 2.14
CA GLN A 92 21.98 -14.87 1.23
C GLN A 92 23.34 -14.74 1.94
N MET A 93 23.49 -13.75 2.83
CA MET A 93 24.71 -13.55 3.61
C MET A 93 24.96 -14.69 4.61
N ALA A 94 23.90 -15.21 5.25
CA ALA A 94 23.99 -16.33 6.16
C ALA A 94 24.45 -17.61 5.44
N GLN A 95 23.90 -17.89 4.25
CA GLN A 95 24.30 -19.04 3.43
C GLN A 95 25.78 -18.98 3.02
N GLN A 96 26.27 -17.81 2.62
CA GLN A 96 27.68 -17.61 2.26
C GLN A 96 28.61 -17.81 3.46
N SER A 97 28.22 -17.32 4.63
CA SER A 97 29.01 -17.43 5.85
C SER A 97 29.16 -18.89 6.32
N ILE A 98 28.07 -19.67 6.25
CA ILE A 98 28.09 -21.11 6.59
C ILE A 98 28.99 -21.90 5.63
N GLN A 99 29.01 -21.56 4.33
CA GLN A 99 29.89 -22.22 3.36
C GLN A 99 31.37 -21.97 3.65
N TYR A 100 31.73 -20.79 4.15
CA TYR A 100 33.12 -20.46 4.54
C TYR A 100 33.60 -21.14 5.81
N GLU A 101 32.71 -21.44 6.77
CA GLU A 101 33.06 -22.12 8.03
C GLU A 101 33.18 -23.65 7.89
N LEU A 102 32.62 -24.23 6.82
CA LEU A 102 32.62 -25.67 6.56
C LEU A 102 33.63 -26.12 5.49
N GLY A 103 34.32 -25.17 4.83
CA GLY A 103 35.38 -25.41 3.85
C GLY A 103 36.77 -25.17 4.42
#